data_AF-A0A8E0KHW2-F1
#
_entry.id   AF-A0A8E0KHW2-F1
#
_cell.length_a   1.000
_cell.length_b   1.000
_cell.length_c   1.000
_cell.angle_alpha   90.00
_cell.angle_beta   90.00
_cell.angle_gamma   90.00
#
_symmetry.space_group_name_H-M   'P 1'
#
loop_
_entity.id
_entity.type
_entity.pdbx_description
1 polymer ?
#
loop_
_entity_poly.entity_id
_entity_poly.type
_entity_poly.pdbx_seq_one_letter_code
_entity_poly.pdbx_strand_id
1 'polypeptide(L)'
;MDQAAPPDPASARLLKVSLANTLAAAILMPYGAFQTLAEQSGYDMDRLCARFGVSFEQAAHRLTTLSRPTARGVPFFFIRVDRAGNVSKRYASSAFPFARFGGGCPRWRLHDAFGSPGRVLTQIVETPDGQRWFTLARTVPRQGTHDHDLAVGLGCELKHAHRLIHAKGLNLDAPEVTGIGPACRLCDRHPCPQRAEPPQGRPLTVDDWAKSVSPYPFVIS
;
A
#
# COMPACT_ATOMS: atom_id res chain seq x y z
N MET A 1 -0.63 -27.58 -14.06
CA MET A 1 -0.25 -27.06 -12.74
C MET A 1 1.17 -27.53 -12.53
N ASP A 2 2.16 -26.74 -12.96
CA ASP A 2 3.57 -27.11 -12.80
C ASP A 2 3.83 -27.32 -11.31
N GLN A 3 4.29 -28.52 -10.93
CA GLN A 3 4.67 -28.81 -9.56
C GLN A 3 5.89 -27.94 -9.25
N ALA A 4 5.69 -26.91 -8.44
CA ALA A 4 6.79 -26.12 -7.91
C ALA A 4 7.71 -27.07 -7.13
N ALA A 5 8.99 -27.08 -7.50
CA ALA A 5 10.01 -27.81 -6.76
C ALA A 5 10.01 -27.35 -5.28
N PRO A 6 10.34 -28.24 -4.33
CA PRO A 6 10.43 -27.84 -2.94
C PRO A 6 11.44 -26.69 -2.78
N PRO A 7 11.17 -25.71 -1.89
CA PRO A 7 12.05 -24.57 -1.70
C PRO A 7 13.44 -25.03 -1.22
N ASP A 8 14.48 -24.29 -1.58
CA ASP A 8 15.81 -24.50 -1.03
C ASP A 8 15.80 -24.34 0.51
N PRO A 9 16.81 -24.87 1.23
CA PRO A 9 16.81 -24.84 2.69
C PRO A 9 16.68 -23.44 3.32
N ALA A 10 17.22 -22.40 2.69
CA ALA A 10 17.09 -21.02 3.19
C ALA A 10 15.66 -20.51 2.99
N SER A 11 15.08 -20.72 1.80
CA SER A 11 13.68 -20.39 1.52
C SER A 11 12.71 -21.14 2.43
N ALA A 12 12.95 -22.42 2.72
CA ALA A 12 12.15 -23.22 3.64
C ALA A 12 12.17 -22.65 5.08
N ARG A 13 13.33 -22.20 5.55
CA ARG A 13 13.47 -21.55 6.87
C ARG A 13 12.74 -20.21 6.90
N LEU A 14 12.86 -19.38 5.85
CA LEU A 14 12.13 -18.12 5.74
C LEU A 14 10.61 -18.34 5.73
N LEU A 15 10.14 -19.36 5.01
CA LEU A 15 8.73 -19.75 5.01
C LEU A 15 8.26 -20.14 6.42
N LYS A 16 9.03 -20.96 7.15
CA LYS A 16 8.71 -21.35 8.53
C LYS A 16 8.57 -20.13 9.44
N VAL A 17 9.49 -19.17 9.36
CA VAL A 17 9.42 -17.91 10.13
C VAL A 17 8.18 -17.10 9.75
N SER A 18 7.86 -17.00 8.46
CA SER A 18 6.67 -16.29 7.99
C SER A 18 5.36 -16.93 8.50
N LEU A 19 5.27 -18.26 8.47
CA LEU A 19 4.12 -19.00 8.99
C LEU A 19 4.00 -18.87 10.52
N ALA A 20 5.11 -18.91 11.25
CA ALA A 20 5.12 -18.70 12.69
C ALA A 20 4.64 -17.28 13.06
N ASN A 21 5.09 -16.26 12.33
CA ASN A 21 4.63 -14.88 12.51
C ASN A 21 3.13 -14.74 12.20
N THR A 22 2.65 -15.42 11.17
CA THR A 22 1.23 -15.45 10.80
C THR A 22 0.38 -16.12 11.89
N LEU A 23 0.87 -17.24 12.44
CA LEU A 23 0.23 -17.93 13.55
C LEU A 23 0.18 -17.05 14.81
N ALA A 24 1.29 -16.42 15.17
CA ALA A 24 1.35 -15.49 16.30
C ALA A 24 0.34 -14.34 16.14
N ALA A 25 0.26 -13.75 14.94
CA ALA A 25 -0.74 -12.73 14.63
C ALA A 25 -2.18 -13.26 14.75
N ALA A 26 -2.44 -14.49 14.33
CA ALA A 26 -3.77 -15.10 14.44
C ALA A 26 -4.17 -15.45 15.88
N ILE A 27 -3.19 -15.73 16.75
CA ILE A 27 -3.40 -15.94 18.19
C ILE A 27 -3.69 -14.60 18.89
N LEU A 28 -2.87 -13.58 18.64
CA LEU A 28 -3.04 -12.23 19.22
C LEU A 28 -4.30 -11.53 18.73
N MET A 29 -4.67 -11.76 17.46
CA MET A 29 -5.84 -11.16 16.81
C MET A 29 -6.74 -12.28 16.24
N PRO A 30 -7.52 -12.98 17.09
CA PRO A 30 -8.41 -14.05 16.66
C PRO A 30 -9.37 -13.59 15.57
N TYR A 31 -9.50 -14.39 14.50
CA TYR A 31 -10.14 -13.95 13.25
C TYR A 31 -11.53 -13.33 13.45
N GLY A 32 -12.43 -14.03 14.16
CA GLY A 32 -13.81 -13.56 14.36
C GLY A 32 -13.87 -12.28 15.18
N ALA A 33 -13.18 -12.25 16.33
CA ALA A 33 -13.15 -11.06 17.19
C ALA A 33 -12.55 -9.84 16.48
N PHE A 34 -11.45 -10.03 15.74
CA PHE A 34 -10.79 -8.96 15.01
C PHE A 34 -11.63 -8.44 13.85
N GLN A 35 -12.20 -9.34 13.04
CA GLN A 35 -13.05 -8.96 11.92
C GLN A 35 -14.33 -8.25 12.39
N THR A 36 -15.00 -8.76 13.42
CA THR A 36 -16.21 -8.11 13.98
C THR A 36 -15.91 -6.69 14.44
N LEU A 37 -14.82 -6.48 15.18
CA LEU A 37 -14.45 -5.13 15.62
C LEU A 37 -14.06 -4.24 14.43
N ALA A 38 -13.33 -4.77 13.45
CA ALA A 38 -12.96 -4.03 12.25
C ALA A 38 -14.22 -3.54 11.51
N GLU A 39 -15.23 -4.38 11.31
CA GLU A 39 -16.49 -3.95 10.69
C GLU A 39 -17.23 -2.91 11.52
N GLN A 40 -17.43 -3.18 12.82
CA GLN A 40 -18.23 -2.31 13.69
C GLN A 40 -17.61 -0.92 13.91
N SER A 41 -16.28 -0.83 13.87
CA SER A 41 -15.56 0.42 14.04
C SER A 41 -15.32 1.18 12.74
N GLY A 42 -15.72 0.63 11.59
CA GLY A 42 -15.35 1.17 10.29
C GLY A 42 -13.83 1.14 10.06
N TYR A 43 -13.16 0.06 10.46
CA TYR A 43 -11.73 -0.16 10.30
C TYR A 43 -10.87 0.92 10.97
N ASP A 44 -11.30 1.39 12.15
CA ASP A 44 -10.55 2.33 12.98
C ASP A 44 -9.29 1.66 13.52
N MET A 45 -8.14 2.06 12.97
CA MET A 45 -6.84 1.47 13.30
C MET A 45 -6.46 1.66 14.77
N ASP A 46 -6.77 2.81 15.37
CA ASP A 46 -6.40 3.08 16.75
C ASP A 46 -7.25 2.23 17.71
N ARG A 47 -8.55 2.02 17.39
CA ARG A 47 -9.40 1.07 18.14
C ARG A 47 -8.93 -0.37 18.03
N LEU A 48 -8.54 -0.81 16.83
CA LEU A 48 -8.00 -2.16 16.62
C LEU A 48 -6.71 -2.37 17.41
N CYS A 49 -5.77 -1.42 17.34
CA CYS A 49 -4.54 -1.46 18.11
C CYS A 49 -4.79 -1.52 19.62
N ALA A 50 -5.66 -0.65 20.13
CA ALA A 50 -5.97 -0.58 21.56
C ALA A 50 -6.64 -1.87 22.06
N ARG A 51 -7.62 -2.43 21.32
CA ARG A 51 -8.36 -3.62 21.76
C ARG A 51 -7.49 -4.87 21.88
N PHE A 52 -6.57 -5.05 20.93
CA PHE A 52 -5.75 -6.26 20.82
C PHE A 52 -4.33 -6.09 21.38
N GLY A 53 -3.97 -4.88 21.84
CA GLY A 53 -2.64 -4.61 22.38
C GLY A 53 -1.53 -4.78 21.34
N VAL A 54 -1.81 -4.39 20.09
CA VAL A 54 -0.89 -4.58 18.95
C VAL A 54 -0.49 -3.25 18.31
N SER A 55 0.66 -3.24 17.66
CA SER A 55 1.11 -2.08 16.88
C SER A 55 0.26 -1.85 15.63
N PHE A 56 0.34 -0.63 15.07
CA PHE A 56 -0.29 -0.27 13.80
C PHE A 56 0.11 -1.22 12.66
N GLU A 57 1.40 -1.57 12.57
CA GLU A 57 1.90 -2.50 11.55
C GLU A 57 1.25 -3.88 11.68
N GLN A 58 1.14 -4.41 12.90
CA GLN A 58 0.52 -5.72 13.15
C GLN A 58 -0.96 -5.73 12.80
N ALA A 59 -1.72 -4.70 13.22
CA ALA A 59 -3.13 -4.57 12.88
C ALA A 59 -3.34 -4.43 11.36
N ALA A 60 -2.52 -3.61 10.69
CA ALA A 60 -2.59 -3.39 9.24
C ALA A 60 -2.27 -4.68 8.46
N HIS A 61 -1.25 -5.44 8.89
CA HIS A 61 -0.96 -6.75 8.32
C HIS A 61 -2.11 -7.74 8.57
N ARG A 62 -2.75 -7.72 9.74
CA ARG A 62 -3.89 -8.60 10.02
C ARG A 62 -5.07 -8.33 9.09
N LEU A 63 -5.36 -7.06 8.79
CA LEU A 63 -6.41 -6.67 7.86
C LEU A 63 -6.22 -7.27 6.46
N THR A 64 -4.99 -7.46 5.98
CA THR A 64 -4.72 -8.11 4.69
C THR A 64 -4.97 -9.63 4.69
N THR A 65 -5.38 -10.21 5.82
CA THR A 65 -5.62 -11.66 5.95
C THR A 65 -7.10 -12.01 6.16
N LEU A 66 -8.00 -11.03 6.14
CA LEU A 66 -9.43 -11.21 6.39
C LEU A 66 -10.20 -11.78 5.17
N SER A 67 -9.73 -12.92 4.66
CA SER A 67 -10.23 -13.57 3.44
C SER A 67 -11.05 -14.85 3.67
N ARG A 68 -11.45 -15.16 4.91
CA ARG A 68 -12.28 -16.36 5.21
C ARG A 68 -13.61 -16.27 4.46
N PRO A 69 -14.01 -17.26 3.65
CA PRO A 69 -15.18 -17.18 2.78
C PRO A 69 -16.48 -16.77 3.47
N THR A 70 -16.70 -17.24 4.70
CA THR A 70 -17.92 -16.96 5.49
C THR A 70 -17.90 -15.64 6.27
N ALA A 71 -16.76 -14.94 6.30
CA ALA A 71 -16.58 -13.73 7.09
C ALA A 71 -15.46 -12.86 6.50
N ARG A 72 -15.61 -12.46 5.22
CA ARG A 72 -14.63 -11.62 4.52
C ARG A 72 -14.69 -10.17 5.02
N GLY A 73 -13.52 -9.57 5.24
CA GLY A 73 -13.37 -8.14 5.46
C GLY A 73 -13.22 -7.36 4.15
N VAL A 74 -12.89 -6.07 4.26
CA VAL A 74 -12.40 -5.26 3.15
C VAL A 74 -11.09 -5.86 2.63
N PRO A 75 -10.94 -6.08 1.31
CA PRO A 75 -9.71 -6.61 0.73
C PRO A 75 -8.62 -5.53 0.71
N PHE A 76 -7.82 -5.49 1.77
CA PHE A 76 -6.69 -4.58 1.87
C PHE A 76 -5.43 -5.10 1.18
N PHE A 77 -4.63 -4.16 0.67
CA PHE A 77 -3.20 -4.30 0.45
C PHE A 77 -2.41 -3.53 1.50
N PHE A 78 -1.18 -3.94 1.71
CA PHE A 78 -0.22 -3.39 2.65
C PHE A 78 1.14 -3.25 1.96
N ILE A 79 1.82 -2.15 2.22
CA ILE A 79 3.23 -1.95 1.89
C ILE A 79 3.94 -1.31 3.08
N ARG A 80 5.23 -1.62 3.26
CA ARG A 80 6.09 -0.92 4.22
C ARG A 80 7.35 -0.41 3.54
N VAL A 81 7.59 0.89 3.65
CA VAL A 81 8.73 1.58 3.06
C VAL A 81 9.59 2.25 4.12
N ASP A 82 10.86 2.48 3.81
CA ASP A 82 11.70 3.42 4.54
C ASP A 82 11.73 4.81 3.86
N ARG A 83 12.49 5.75 4.43
CA ARG A 83 12.63 7.12 3.90
C ARG A 83 13.26 7.19 2.51
N ALA A 84 14.08 6.22 2.15
CA ALA A 84 14.68 6.12 0.82
C ALA A 84 13.73 5.49 -0.21
N GLY A 85 12.56 5.01 0.24
CA GLY A 85 11.58 4.32 -0.60
C GLY A 85 11.86 2.83 -0.77
N ASN A 86 12.78 2.25 0.00
CA ASN A 86 13.01 0.81 -0.04
C ASN A 86 11.80 0.09 0.55
N VAL A 87 11.22 -0.81 -0.22
CA VAL A 87 10.06 -1.59 0.21
C VAL A 87 10.52 -2.86 0.91
N SER A 88 10.24 -2.97 2.21
CA SER A 88 10.65 -4.12 3.03
C SER A 88 9.55 -5.17 3.21
N LYS A 89 8.28 -4.82 3.01
CA LYS A 89 7.13 -5.74 3.11
C LYS A 89 6.03 -5.37 2.13
N ARG A 90 5.38 -6.38 1.55
CA ARG A 90 4.20 -6.28 0.69
C ARG A 90 3.25 -7.42 1.01
N TYR A 91 1.97 -7.10 1.23
CA TYR A 91 0.90 -8.08 1.36
C TYR A 91 -0.33 -7.59 0.62
N ALA A 92 -1.09 -8.49 0.01
CA ALA A 92 -2.34 -8.13 -0.62
C ALA A 92 -3.33 -9.29 -0.50
N SER A 93 -4.56 -8.98 -0.08
CA SER A 93 -5.66 -9.95 -0.01
C SER A 93 -6.37 -10.15 -1.36
N SER A 94 -6.20 -9.20 -2.29
CA SER A 94 -6.70 -9.22 -3.66
C SER A 94 -5.62 -8.69 -4.63
N ALA A 95 -5.96 -8.56 -5.92
CA ALA A 95 -5.05 -8.05 -6.95
C ALA A 95 -4.79 -6.54 -6.77
N PHE A 96 -3.82 -6.19 -5.92
CA PHE A 96 -3.25 -4.84 -5.90
C PHE A 96 -2.18 -4.73 -7.00
N PRO A 97 -2.24 -3.70 -7.87
CA PRO A 97 -1.37 -3.58 -9.05
C PRO A 97 0.13 -3.52 -8.72
N PHE A 98 0.52 -3.13 -7.51
CA PHE A 98 1.94 -3.11 -7.08
C PHE A 98 2.30 -4.23 -6.09
N ALA A 99 1.54 -5.32 -6.08
CA ALA A 99 1.78 -6.45 -5.17
C ALA A 99 3.14 -7.14 -5.38
N ARG A 100 3.73 -7.05 -6.59
CA ARG A 100 5.05 -7.62 -6.92
C ARG A 100 6.15 -6.56 -7.06
N PHE A 101 5.93 -5.54 -7.88
CA PHE A 101 6.91 -4.48 -8.15
C PHE A 101 6.26 -3.11 -8.07
N GLY A 102 7.06 -2.09 -7.73
CA GLY A 102 6.61 -0.71 -7.59
C GLY A 102 6.22 -0.32 -6.16
N GLY A 103 5.45 0.78 -6.07
CA GLY A 103 5.01 1.39 -4.81
C GLY A 103 5.87 2.56 -4.32
N GLY A 104 6.85 3.00 -5.12
CA GLY A 104 7.75 4.13 -4.80
C GLY A 104 7.42 5.42 -5.56
N CYS A 105 6.19 5.57 -6.05
CA CYS A 105 5.81 6.78 -6.78
C CYS A 105 5.73 7.97 -5.81
N PRO A 106 6.46 9.08 -6.04
CA PRO A 106 6.45 10.23 -5.14
C PRO A 106 5.09 10.96 -5.10
N ARG A 107 4.20 10.72 -6.08
CA ARG A 107 2.82 11.25 -6.07
C ARG A 107 1.93 10.51 -5.07
N TRP A 108 2.34 9.35 -4.59
CA TRP A 108 1.65 8.63 -3.53
C TRP A 108 2.07 9.20 -2.17
N ARG A 109 1.11 9.68 -1.39
CA ARG A 109 1.30 10.29 -0.05
C ARG A 109 1.86 9.33 1.00
N LEU A 110 2.17 8.09 0.63
CA LEU A 110 2.96 7.19 1.46
C LEU A 110 4.29 7.82 1.90
N HIS A 111 4.98 8.50 0.98
CA HIS A 111 6.25 9.15 1.30
C HIS A 111 6.07 10.42 2.14
N ASP A 112 4.95 11.13 1.97
CA ASP A 112 4.62 12.31 2.79
C ASP A 112 4.45 11.98 4.28
N ALA A 113 4.12 10.72 4.62
CA ALA A 113 3.95 10.29 6.00
C ALA A 113 5.20 10.61 6.85
N PHE A 114 6.39 10.55 6.26
CA PHE A 114 7.66 10.88 6.92
C PHE A 114 7.79 12.35 7.34
N GLY A 115 7.02 13.26 6.73
CA GLY A 115 6.92 14.67 7.12
C GLY A 115 5.87 14.94 8.21
N SER A 116 5.06 13.94 8.57
CA SER A 116 4.05 14.05 9.64
C SER A 116 4.00 12.77 10.49
N PRO A 117 5.05 12.49 11.29
CA PRO A 117 5.15 11.24 12.04
C PRO A 117 3.94 10.97 12.92
N GLY A 118 3.49 9.71 12.94
CA GLY A 118 2.35 9.26 13.74
C GLY A 118 0.97 9.69 13.22
N ARG A 119 0.88 10.63 12.27
CA ARG A 119 -0.38 11.06 11.65
C ARG A 119 -0.77 10.11 10.52
N VAL A 120 -2.06 9.77 10.44
CA VAL A 120 -2.63 9.05 9.29
C VAL A 120 -2.89 10.04 8.16
N LEU A 121 -2.31 9.78 6.99
CA LEU A 121 -2.57 10.50 5.75
C LEU A 121 -3.46 9.66 4.85
N THR A 122 -4.49 10.27 4.27
CA THR A 122 -5.37 9.63 3.30
C THR A 122 -5.11 10.16 1.90
N GLN A 123 -5.36 9.32 0.90
CA GLN A 123 -5.34 9.70 -0.51
C GLN A 123 -6.18 8.74 -1.35
N ILE A 124 -6.93 9.28 -2.30
CA ILE A 124 -7.51 8.49 -3.39
C ILE A 124 -6.56 8.56 -4.58
N VAL A 125 -6.11 7.40 -5.03
CA VAL A 125 -5.13 7.27 -6.11
C VAL A 125 -5.70 6.47 -7.27
N GLU A 126 -5.23 6.76 -8.47
CA GLU A 126 -5.59 6.02 -9.67
C GLU A 126 -4.34 5.44 -10.33
N THR A 127 -4.40 4.16 -10.66
CA THR A 127 -3.31 3.43 -11.33
C THR A 127 -3.41 3.58 -12.85
N PRO A 128 -2.33 3.32 -13.62
CA PRO A 128 -2.34 3.57 -15.07
C PRO A 128 -3.42 2.80 -15.85
N ASP A 129 -3.95 1.72 -15.28
CA ASP A 129 -5.07 0.93 -15.79
C ASP A 129 -6.46 1.54 -15.47
N GLY A 130 -6.51 2.74 -14.85
CA GLY A 130 -7.74 3.45 -14.51
C GLY A 130 -8.39 3.00 -13.20
N GLN A 131 -7.85 1.99 -12.50
CA GLN A 131 -8.42 1.55 -11.23
C GLN A 131 -8.16 2.57 -10.12
N ARG A 132 -9.17 2.80 -9.27
CA ARG A 132 -9.12 3.76 -8.17
C ARG A 132 -9.06 3.07 -6.82
N TRP A 133 -8.21 3.60 -5.95
CA TRP A 133 -7.89 3.03 -4.65
C TRP A 133 -7.95 4.09 -3.57
N PHE A 134 -8.54 3.75 -2.42
CA PHE A 134 -8.42 4.55 -1.21
C PHE A 134 -7.23 4.04 -0.40
N THR A 135 -6.35 4.95 0.00
CA THR A 135 -5.10 4.63 0.70
C THR A 135 -4.95 5.44 1.98
N LEU A 136 -4.26 4.82 2.94
CA LEU A 136 -3.90 5.31 4.25
C LEU A 136 -2.37 5.15 4.39
N ALA A 137 -1.70 6.13 4.96
CA ALA A 137 -0.27 6.05 5.27
C ALA A 137 0.03 6.59 6.67
N ARG A 138 0.91 5.93 7.41
CA ARG A 138 1.36 6.35 8.75
C ARG A 138 2.78 5.86 8.99
N THR A 139 3.61 6.67 9.65
CA THR A 139 4.92 6.18 10.11
C THR A 139 4.77 5.19 11.26
N VAL A 140 5.67 4.23 11.32
CA VAL A 140 5.76 3.21 12.37
C VAL A 140 7.20 3.12 12.86
N PRO A 141 7.43 2.83 14.15
CA PRO A 141 8.78 2.59 14.63
C PRO A 141 9.33 1.29 14.05
N ARG A 142 10.64 1.23 13.79
CA ARG A 142 11.29 -0.06 13.54
C ARG A 142 11.33 -0.85 14.86
N GLN A 143 11.04 -2.15 14.78
CA GLN A 143 11.06 -3.02 15.96
C GLN A 143 12.40 -2.90 16.70
N GLY A 144 12.33 -2.70 18.02
CA GLY A 144 13.51 -2.51 18.86
C GLY A 144 14.12 -1.11 18.82
N THR A 145 13.50 -0.16 18.12
CA THR A 145 13.94 1.25 18.05
C THR A 145 12.76 2.18 18.31
N HIS A 146 13.05 3.41 18.72
CA HIS A 146 12.04 4.48 18.79
C HIS A 146 12.00 5.35 17.54
N ASP A 147 12.84 5.04 16.54
CA ASP A 147 12.93 5.80 15.31
C ASP A 147 11.77 5.48 14.37
N HIS A 148 11.01 6.50 13.99
CA HIS A 148 9.92 6.42 13.02
C HIS A 148 10.44 6.48 11.58
N ASP A 149 11.39 5.61 11.26
CA ASP A 149 12.07 5.59 9.96
C ASP A 149 11.41 4.69 8.93
N LEU A 150 10.27 4.08 9.27
CA LEU A 150 9.41 3.29 8.40
C LEU A 150 8.03 3.94 8.25
N ALA A 151 7.39 3.72 7.11
CA ALA A 151 5.99 4.05 6.87
C ALA A 151 5.22 2.84 6.34
N VAL A 152 4.01 2.67 6.85
CA VAL A 152 3.05 1.67 6.37
C VAL A 152 2.04 2.37 5.47
N GLY A 153 1.86 1.84 4.27
CA GLY A 153 0.74 2.14 3.39
C GLY A 153 -0.27 1.00 3.43
N LEU A 154 -1.55 1.32 3.64
CA LEU A 154 -2.67 0.40 3.65
C LEU A 154 -3.71 0.92 2.65
N GLY A 155 -4.34 0.07 1.85
CA GLY A 155 -5.39 0.55 0.95
C GLY A 155 -6.28 -0.54 0.39
N CYS A 156 -7.39 -0.13 -0.22
CA CYS A 156 -8.37 -1.01 -0.82
C CYS A 156 -8.96 -0.35 -2.08
N GLU A 157 -9.66 -1.11 -2.91
CA GLU A 157 -10.41 -0.54 -4.04
C GLU A 157 -11.39 0.52 -3.53
N LEU A 158 -11.53 1.62 -4.27
CA LEU A 158 -12.33 2.78 -3.87
C LEU A 158 -13.79 2.40 -3.53
N LYS A 159 -14.35 1.38 -4.20
CA LYS A 159 -15.69 0.85 -3.92
C LYS A 159 -15.89 0.39 -2.47
N HIS A 160 -14.81 0.04 -1.76
CA HIS A 160 -14.86 -0.36 -0.36
C HIS A 160 -14.63 0.79 0.62
N ALA A 161 -14.18 1.96 0.15
CA ALA A 161 -13.79 3.09 0.99
C ALA A 161 -14.92 3.59 1.90
N HIS A 162 -16.19 3.50 1.47
CA HIS A 162 -17.35 3.89 2.27
C HIS A 162 -17.47 3.15 3.62
N ARG A 163 -16.77 2.02 3.78
CA ARG A 163 -16.73 1.23 5.02
C ARG A 163 -15.68 1.73 6.00
N LEU A 164 -14.79 2.64 5.60
CA LEU A 164 -13.63 3.06 6.38
C LEU A 164 -13.92 4.42 7.02
N ILE A 165 -13.67 4.53 8.33
CA ILE A 165 -13.85 5.76 9.10
C ILE A 165 -13.00 6.90 8.54
N HIS A 166 -11.82 6.59 8.02
CA HIS A 166 -10.91 7.55 7.43
C HIS A 166 -11.36 8.09 6.06
N ALA A 167 -12.37 7.48 5.43
CA ALA A 167 -12.99 8.02 4.22
C ALA A 167 -14.19 8.93 4.52
N LYS A 168 -14.60 9.03 5.80
CA LYS A 168 -15.74 9.86 6.21
C LYS A 168 -15.49 11.32 5.85
N GLY A 169 -16.48 11.93 5.20
CA GLY A 169 -16.42 13.33 4.77
C GLY A 169 -15.78 13.55 3.38
N LEU A 170 -15.25 12.50 2.75
CA LEU A 170 -14.82 12.56 1.35
C LEU A 170 -16.01 12.35 0.42
N ASN A 171 -16.06 13.10 -0.68
CA ASN A 171 -16.97 12.81 -1.78
C ASN A 171 -16.39 11.63 -2.57
N LEU A 172 -16.96 10.43 -2.40
CA LEU A 172 -16.48 9.22 -3.08
C LEU A 172 -17.05 9.07 -4.50
N ASP A 173 -18.11 9.80 -4.84
CA ASP A 173 -18.74 9.78 -6.17
C ASP A 173 -17.99 10.69 -7.16
N ALA A 174 -17.50 11.83 -6.68
CA ALA A 174 -16.63 12.75 -7.41
C ALA A 174 -15.38 13.09 -6.59
N PRO A 175 -14.48 12.11 -6.35
CA PRO A 175 -13.30 12.31 -5.52
C PRO A 175 -12.24 13.13 -6.26
N GLU A 176 -11.44 13.86 -5.49
CA GLU A 176 -10.14 14.31 -5.97
C GLU A 176 -9.21 13.11 -6.10
N VAL A 177 -8.74 12.82 -7.31
CA VAL A 177 -7.97 11.62 -7.64
C VAL A 177 -6.55 12.01 -8.06
N THR A 178 -5.55 11.41 -7.41
CA THR A 178 -4.16 11.54 -7.84
C THR A 178 -3.75 10.36 -8.72
N GLY A 179 -3.43 10.62 -9.98
CA GLY A 179 -2.80 9.62 -10.84
C GLY A 179 -1.40 9.24 -10.32
N ILE A 180 -1.18 7.96 -10.03
CA ILE A 180 0.11 7.38 -9.63
C ILE A 180 0.54 6.30 -10.63
N GLY A 181 1.77 5.80 -10.48
CA GLY A 181 2.30 4.72 -11.30
C GLY A 181 3.16 3.72 -10.51
N PRO A 182 3.50 2.57 -11.11
CA PRO A 182 4.31 1.54 -10.44
C PRO A 182 5.74 1.99 -10.17
N ALA A 183 6.40 2.54 -11.19
CA ALA A 183 7.75 3.11 -11.17
C ALA A 183 7.90 4.00 -12.41
N CYS A 184 8.78 5.01 -12.39
CA CYS A 184 8.91 5.96 -13.51
C CYS A 184 9.22 5.25 -14.85
N ARG A 185 10.12 4.26 -14.87
CA ARG A 185 10.40 3.46 -16.07
C ARG A 185 9.23 2.65 -16.61
N LEU A 186 8.26 2.32 -15.76
CA LEU A 186 7.11 1.46 -16.10
C LEU A 186 5.80 2.24 -16.16
N CYS A 187 5.86 3.56 -16.03
CA CYS A 187 4.68 4.42 -15.94
C CYS A 187 4.53 5.21 -17.24
N ASP A 188 3.40 5.03 -17.91
CA ASP A 188 3.06 5.72 -19.16
C ASP A 188 2.26 7.02 -18.95
N ARG A 189 2.03 7.45 -17.70
CA ARG A 189 1.31 8.71 -17.44
C ARG A 189 2.08 9.92 -17.97
N HIS A 190 1.42 10.74 -18.77
CA HIS A 190 1.96 11.98 -19.34
C HIS A 190 0.86 13.07 -19.40
N PRO A 191 1.18 14.34 -19.10
CA PRO A 191 2.44 14.81 -18.50
C PRO A 191 2.53 14.49 -17.00
N CYS A 192 3.71 14.14 -16.50
CA CYS A 192 3.93 13.89 -15.07
C CYS A 192 5.06 14.78 -14.52
N PRO A 193 4.77 15.80 -13.69
CA PRO A 193 5.80 16.73 -13.18
C PRO A 193 6.80 16.09 -12.21
N GLN A 194 6.48 14.93 -11.64
CA GLN A 194 7.35 14.23 -10.68
C GLN A 194 8.07 13.02 -11.31
N ARG A 195 8.13 12.94 -12.64
CA ARG A 195 8.83 11.86 -13.32
C ARG A 195 10.34 12.00 -13.11
N ALA A 196 10.93 10.97 -12.50
CA ALA A 196 12.36 10.93 -12.17
C ALA A 196 13.20 10.12 -13.18
N GLU A 197 12.58 9.28 -14.00
CA GLU A 197 13.28 8.48 -15.01
C GLU A 197 12.46 8.39 -16.32
N PRO A 198 13.11 8.24 -17.48
CA PRO A 198 12.43 8.05 -18.75
C PRO A 198 11.67 6.71 -18.75
N PRO A 199 10.46 6.66 -19.35
CA PRO A 199 9.74 5.40 -19.50
C PRO A 199 10.49 4.46 -20.45
N GLN A 200 10.54 3.18 -20.08
CA GLN A 200 11.19 2.14 -20.86
C GLN A 200 10.38 1.84 -22.11
N GLY A 201 11.05 1.77 -23.27
CA GLY A 201 10.40 1.45 -24.54
C GLY A 201 9.58 2.60 -25.15
N ARG A 202 9.67 3.81 -24.60
CA ARG A 202 9.00 5.01 -25.14
C ARG A 202 10.04 6.00 -25.69
N PRO A 203 9.93 6.46 -26.94
CA PRO A 203 10.82 7.49 -27.46
C PRO A 203 10.56 8.83 -26.77
N LEU A 204 11.65 9.51 -26.37
CA LEU A 204 11.57 10.85 -25.79
C LEU A 204 11.24 11.89 -26.85
N THR A 205 10.52 12.94 -26.43
CA THR A 205 10.10 14.07 -27.28
C THR A 205 10.66 15.36 -26.70
N VAL A 206 11.97 15.54 -26.84
CA VAL A 206 12.66 16.73 -26.36
C VAL A 206 12.57 17.83 -27.43
N ASP A 207 12.15 19.02 -27.01
CA ASP A 207 12.17 20.23 -27.82
C ASP A 207 13.35 21.09 -27.34
N ASP A 208 14.25 21.46 -28.26
CA ASP A 208 15.44 22.27 -27.97
C ASP A 208 15.08 23.69 -27.50
N TRP A 209 13.88 24.16 -27.82
CA TRP A 209 13.43 25.54 -27.60
C TRP A 209 12.33 25.66 -26.55
N ALA A 210 11.77 24.54 -26.07
CA ALA A 210 10.69 24.54 -25.08
C ALA A 210 10.99 23.62 -23.90
N LYS A 211 10.81 24.15 -22.69
CA LYS A 211 10.89 23.36 -21.45
C LYS A 211 9.57 22.64 -21.21
N SER A 212 9.60 21.32 -21.13
CA SER A 212 8.43 20.52 -20.75
C SER A 212 8.27 20.40 -19.22
N VAL A 213 7.10 19.91 -18.79
CA VAL A 213 6.72 19.77 -17.37
C VAL A 213 7.61 18.78 -16.61
N SER A 214 8.22 17.80 -17.30
CA SER A 214 9.15 16.84 -16.72
C SER A 214 10.40 16.74 -17.60
N PRO A 215 11.59 16.45 -17.04
CA PRO A 215 12.81 16.28 -17.83
C PRO A 215 12.76 15.14 -18.85
N TYR A 216 11.75 14.25 -18.78
CA TYR A 216 11.57 13.13 -19.68
C TYR A 216 10.20 13.18 -20.39
N PRO A 217 9.95 14.12 -21.31
CA PRO A 217 8.77 14.09 -22.18
C PRO A 217 8.86 12.93 -23.18
N PHE A 218 7.74 12.28 -23.51
CA PHE A 218 7.73 11.11 -24.39
C PHE A 218 6.42 10.99 -25.17
N VAL A 219 6.44 10.25 -26.28
CA VAL A 219 5.25 10.02 -27.11
C VAL A 219 4.19 9.23 -26.34
N ILE A 220 2.99 9.79 -26.21
CA ILE A 220 1.80 9.08 -25.72
C ILE A 220 1.25 8.26 -26.90
N SER A 221 1.06 6.96 -26.70
CA SER A 221 0.34 6.09 -27.65
C SER A 221 -1.16 6.26 -27.49
#